data_AF-A0A7K4FB27-F1
#
_entry.id   AF-A0A7K4FB27-F1
#
_cell.length_a   1.000
_cell.length_b   1.000
_cell.length_c   1.000
_cell.angle_alpha   90.00
_cell.angle_beta   90.00
_cell.angle_gamma   90.00
#
_symmetry.space_group_name_H-M   'P 1'
#
loop_
_entity.id
_entity.type
_entity.pdbx_description
1 polymer ?
#
loop_
_entity_poly.entity_id
_entity_poly.type
_entity_poly.pdbx_seq_one_letter_code
_entity_poly.pdbx_strand_id
1 'polypeptide(L)' 'MKIECGCHCIKCKSTDLESNRIGQIEKDGYFDMHHTCNKCNTHFDHLDGETFSSCKKCNFSN' A
#
# COMPACT_ATOMS: atom_id res chain seq x y z
N MET A 1 1.35 -14.14 -0.35
CA MET A 1 2.07 -14.02 0.93
C MET A 1 1.74 -12.65 1.50
N LYS A 2 1.20 -12.58 2.72
CA LYS A 2 1.03 -11.28 3.40
C LYS A 2 2.42 -10.76 3.74
N ILE A 3 2.79 -9.62 3.19
CA ILE A 3 4.09 -9.01 3.50
C ILE A 3 3.87 -8.22 4.78
N GLU A 4 4.58 -8.56 5.85
CA GLU A 4 4.55 -7.81 7.10
C GLU A 4 5.35 -6.52 6.90
N CYS A 5 4.66 -5.41 6.66
CA CYS A 5 5.23 -4.07 6.69
C CYS A 5 4.96 -3.48 8.08
N GLY A 6 6.00 -3.05 8.80
CA GLY A 6 5.88 -2.30 10.07
C GLY A 6 5.36 -0.87 9.88
N CYS A 7 4.52 -0.69 8.87
CA CYS A 7 4.10 0.59 8.32
C CYS A 7 2.85 1.05 9.09
N HIS A 8 2.72 2.35 9.27
CA HIS A 8 1.58 2.95 9.97
C HIS A 8 0.80 3.79 8.98
N CYS A 9 -0.53 3.75 9.07
CA CYS A 9 -1.38 4.59 8.23
C CYS A 9 -0.98 6.06 8.38
N ILE A 10 -0.69 6.73 7.26
CA ILE A 10 -0.31 8.15 7.27
C ILE A 10 -1.40 9.03 7.91
N LYS A 11 -2.68 8.64 7.78
CA LYS A 11 -3.86 9.38 8.26
C LYS A 11 -4.23 9.06 9.71
N CYS A 12 -4.45 7.79 10.06
CA CYS A 12 -4.95 7.39 11.38
C CYS A 12 -3.92 6.71 12.29
N LYS A 13 -2.69 6.52 11.81
CA LYS A 13 -1.58 5.84 12.50
C LYS A 13 -1.85 4.36 12.87
N SER A 14 -2.94 3.77 12.40
CA SER A 14 -3.23 2.34 12.57
C SER A 14 -2.18 1.47 11.86
N THR A 15 -1.82 0.35 12.48
CA THR A 15 -1.00 -0.73 11.89
C THR A 15 -1.84 -1.72 11.07
N ASP A 16 -3.17 -1.59 11.12
CA ASP A 16 -4.11 -2.41 10.35
C ASP A 16 -4.11 -1.96 8.88
N LEU A 17 -3.08 -2.41 8.16
CA LEU A 17 -2.81 -2.12 6.76
C LEU A 17 -2.82 -3.42 5.95
N GLU A 18 -3.49 -3.40 4.81
CA GLU A 18 -3.37 -4.42 3.79
C GLU A 18 -2.31 -4.01 2.77
N SER A 19 -1.23 -4.80 2.71
CA SER A 19 -0.12 -4.61 1.78
C SER A 19 -0.37 -5.38 0.49
N ASN A 20 -0.61 -4.66 -0.60
CA ASN A 20 -0.78 -5.25 -1.92
C ASN A 20 0.48 -5.00 -2.75
N ARG A 21 1.08 -6.06 -3.27
CA ARG A 21 2.19 -5.92 -4.22
C ARG A 21 1.62 -5.47 -5.55
N ILE A 22 2.20 -4.41 -6.10
CA ILE A 22 1.81 -3.85 -7.37
C ILE A 22 2.94 -4.03 -8.37
N GLY A 23 2.63 -4.57 -9.55
CA GLY A 23 3.64 -4.83 -10.57
C GLY A 23 4.47 -6.11 -10.37
N GLN A 24 5.45 -6.27 -11.26
CA GLN A 24 6.44 -7.35 -11.20
C GLN A 24 7.60 -6.96 -10.28
N ILE A 25 8.34 -7.97 -9.82
CA ILE A 25 9.62 -7.74 -9.16
C ILE A 25 10.60 -7.37 -10.28
N GLU A 26 11.11 -6.14 -10.22
CA GLU A 26 12.11 -5.64 -11.15
C GLU A 26 13.44 -6.40 -10.96
N LYS A 27 14.34 -6.31 -11.94
CA LYS A 27 15.60 -7.08 -11.94
C LYS A 27 16.55 -6.74 -10.78
N ASP A 28 16.35 -5.59 -10.15
CA ASP A 28 17.05 -5.12 -8.96
C ASP A 28 16.44 -5.67 -7.65
N GLY A 29 15.37 -6.47 -7.74
CA GLY A 29 14.64 -7.02 -6.59
C GLY A 29 13.64 -6.04 -5.99
N TYR A 30 13.48 -4.85 -6.57
CA TYR A 30 12.51 -3.87 -6.13
C TYR A 30 11.12 -4.20 -6.67
N PHE A 31 10.09 -3.87 -5.90
CA PHE A 31 8.71 -4.04 -6.33
C PHE A 31 7.87 -2.93 -5.71
N ASP A 32 6.93 -2.39 -6.49
CA ASP A 32 5.97 -1.43 -5.96
C ASP A 32 5.06 -2.14 -4.96
N MET A 33 4.75 -1.46 -3.87
CA MET A 33 3.77 -1.91 -2.90
C MET A 33 2.92 -0.72 -2.48
N HIS A 34 1.61 -0.92 -2.44
CA HIS A 34 0.70 0.03 -1.83
C HIS A 34 0.08 -0.59 -0.58
N HIS A 35 -0.20 0.28 0.38
CA HIS A 35 -0.87 -0.06 1.63
C HIS A 35 -2.27 0.52 1.64
N THR A 36 -3.25 -0.30 1.96
CA THR A 36 -4.63 0.13 2.22
C THR A 36 -4.91 0.02 3.71
N CYS A 37 -5.25 1.11 4.37
CA CYS A 37 -5.65 1.05 5.77
C CYS A 37 -7.09 0.58 5.93
N ASN A 38 -7.30 -0.56 6.58
CA ASN A 38 -8.64 -1.12 6.82
C ASN A 38 -9.48 -0.31 7.82
N LYS A 39 -8.86 0.61 8.59
CA LYS A 39 -9.57 1.47 9.54
C LYS A 39 -10.21 2.70 8.90
N CYS A 40 -9.52 3.33 7.95
CA CYS A 40 -9.93 4.61 7.37
C CYS A 40 -9.99 4.58 5.84
N ASN A 41 -9.83 3.40 5.23
CA ASN A 41 -9.74 3.14 3.80
C ASN A 41 -8.73 4.03 3.05
N THR A 42 -7.72 4.54 3.76
CA THR A 42 -6.68 5.34 3.12
C THR A 42 -5.72 4.42 2.41
N HIS A 43 -5.64 4.56 1.09
CA HIS A 43 -4.70 3.85 0.25
C HIS A 43 -3.51 4.75 -0.07
N PHE A 44 -2.29 4.23 0.13
CA PHE A 44 -1.06 5.01 -0.02
C PHE A 44 0.13 4.18 -0.48
N ASP A 45 1.07 4.84 -1.16
CA ASP A 45 2.30 4.22 -1.63
C ASP A 45 3.26 3.90 -0.47
N HIS A 46 3.92 2.75 -0.53
CA HIS A 46 4.89 2.36 0.51
C HIS A 46 6.16 3.22 0.52
N LEU A 47 6.62 3.67 -0.65
CA LEU A 47 7.88 4.36 -0.85
C LEU A 47 7.71 5.87 -0.69
N ASP A 48 6.74 6.44 -1.39
CA ASP A 48 6.50 7.88 -1.39
C ASP A 48 5.50 8.33 -0.32
N GLY A 49 4.67 7.42 0.20
CA GLY A 49 3.59 7.77 1.11
C GLY A 49 2.47 8.57 0.45
N GLU A 50 2.46 8.67 -0.88
CA GLU A 50 1.42 9.37 -1.64
C GLU A 50 0.09 8.65 -1.45
N THR A 51 -0.96 9.39 -1.07
CA THR A 51 -2.30 8.82 -0.87
C THR A 51 -3.12 8.91 -2.14
N PHE A 52 -3.74 7.81 -2.55
CA PHE A 52 -4.56 7.75 -3.76
C PHE A 52 -5.99 7.35 -3.42
N SER A 53 -6.97 8.04 -4.02
CA SER A 53 -8.39 7.66 -3.88
C SER A 53 -8.77 6.47 -4.77
N SER A 54 -8.04 6.26 -5.86
CA SER A 54 -8.16 5.10 -6.73
C SER A 54 -6.80 4.71 -7.28
N CYS A 55 -6.52 3.40 -7.35
CA CYS A 55 -5.30 2.86 -7.90
C CYS A 55 -5.65 1.80 -8.94
N LYS A 56 -5.38 2.11 -10.21
CA LYS A 56 -5.59 1.17 -11.32
C LYS A 56 -4.64 -0.02 -11.26
N LYS A 57 -3.41 0.19 -10.78
CA LYS A 57 -2.39 -0.86 -10.71
C LYS A 57 -2.78 -2.01 -9.77
N CYS A 58 -3.55 -1.70 -8.72
CA CYS A 58 -3.99 -2.64 -7.68
C CYS A 58 -5.50 -2.81 -7.62
N ASN A 59 -6.22 -2.24 -8.60
CA ASN A 59 -7.67 -2.23 -8.68
C ASN A 59 -8.39 -1.71 -7.41
N PHE A 60 -7.71 -0.85 -6.64
CA PHE A 60 -8.31 -0.23 -5.46
C PHE A 60 -9.23 0.91 -5.90
N SER A 61 -10.46 0.88 -5.40
CA SER A 61 -11.47 1.92 -5.61
C SER A 61 -12.18 2.17 -4.29
N ASN A 62 -12.07 3.40 -3.77
CA ASN A 62 -12.77 3.84 -2.56
C ASN A 62 -13.97 4.73 -2.88
#